data_AF-A0A8S1PML4-F1
#
_entry.id   AF-A0A8S1PML4-F1
#
_cell.length_a   1.000
_cell.length_b   1.000
_cell.length_c   1.000
_cell.angle_alpha   90.00
_cell.angle_beta   90.00
_cell.angle_gamma   90.00
#
_symmetry.space_group_name_H-M   'P 1'
#
loop_
_entity.id
_entity.type
_entity.pdbx_description
1 polymer ?
#
loop_
_entity_poly.entity_id
_entity_poly.type
_entity_poly.pdbx_seq_one_letter_code
_entity_poly.pdbx_strand_id
1 'polypeptide(L)'
;MPQLTPQTLNKLCEYFLYLAKLESEIEIIRNVLCEHDRFHPFFIFKHIDGISINPKGQLNPADLLQFLEDNGFVHNLEECIQFIDLYDEESKGYLLYSQFLRICLPQNNVVLRQKIALQNVDFPHYDQKISYTLSKLINYEIKSMETTSSFIQKLQDCSDYSPSACFEFMDSQNSQILIASNFRDLFQESAIIIYPHELQSLFKRFDLLNDGVIDKSEFMKYFKKRVINPKECKTPIKDKSYLHNFKEKSQQKQLQSQQSNRSKKTSTTPIKKLNSILKQTGQSPKKEFDNLRSVSFIESSKTSKTQNSNQSYIFKTPNQQNKKYIDQKTELRAQMQLFKVQKSQQSSINSTIKKPTQKRSTQKNGIKNSPKKNKNCFNPSTFIKDILLKLMNFEKEIERIKINLQATPDFSICNTFRTLDKRKMGFLIAEDLEQFINKQHLSLILKKVSPDGRIKFNQFIQLISPYHQEQQSIREQSQNRNYLIQGRIQQLLSLLFEKLYERELLFQQANQEMKQNQQCDIKYLFMMIDEDSYDNEISLKDLDSFLYKQQVQPELEDLELLFNRLDTDRDGKISFLDFINIFSF
;
A
#
# COMPACT_ATOMS: atom_id res chain seq x y z
N MET A 1 -16.06 24.25 26.22
CA MET A 1 -15.65 23.93 24.84
C MET A 1 -15.08 25.20 24.23
N PRO A 2 -13.82 25.23 23.79
CA PRO A 2 -13.32 26.32 22.98
C PRO A 2 -14.20 26.46 21.73
N GLN A 3 -14.72 27.66 21.47
CA GLN A 3 -15.48 27.94 20.27
C GLN A 3 -14.55 28.54 19.23
N LEU A 4 -14.21 27.76 18.21
CA LEU A 4 -13.53 28.28 17.03
C LEU A 4 -14.53 29.05 16.17
N THR A 5 -14.11 30.21 15.69
CA THR A 5 -14.88 31.03 14.77
C THR A 5 -14.99 30.32 13.41
N PRO A 6 -16.06 30.58 12.63
CA PRO A 6 -16.19 30.02 11.28
C PRO A 6 -14.99 30.36 10.37
N GLN A 7 -14.35 31.51 10.58
CA GLN A 7 -13.15 31.90 9.85
C GLN A 7 -11.97 30.98 10.15
N THR A 8 -11.75 30.64 11.41
CA THR A 8 -10.68 29.72 11.85
C THR A 8 -10.95 28.30 11.35
N LEU A 9 -12.19 27.82 11.42
CA LEU A 9 -12.59 26.51 10.91
C LEU A 9 -12.36 26.38 9.40
N ASN A 10 -12.72 27.40 8.61
CA ASN A 10 -12.47 27.41 7.17
C ASN A 10 -10.97 27.33 6.85
N LYS A 11 -10.14 28.14 7.53
CA LYS A 11 -8.68 28.09 7.34
C LYS A 11 -8.08 26.74 7.76
N LEU A 12 -8.62 26.11 8.80
CA LEU A 12 -8.19 24.79 9.25
C LEU A 12 -8.52 23.72 8.21
N CYS A 13 -9.73 23.75 7.65
CA CYS A 13 -10.14 22.88 6.57
C CYS A 13 -9.31 23.08 5.30
N GLU A 14 -8.97 24.32 4.92
CA GLU A 14 -8.06 24.61 3.81
C GLU A 14 -6.68 23.98 4.03
N TYR A 15 -6.14 24.09 5.24
CA TYR A 15 -4.87 23.47 5.62
C TYR A 15 -4.93 21.94 5.50
N PHE A 16 -6.00 21.32 6.01
CA PHE A 16 -6.20 19.87 5.93
C PHE A 16 -6.38 19.38 4.49
N LEU A 17 -7.11 20.09 3.64
CA LEU A 17 -7.21 19.75 2.21
C LEU A 17 -5.85 19.83 1.51
N TYR A 18 -5.03 20.81 1.87
CA TYR A 18 -3.66 20.90 1.37
C TYR A 18 -2.82 19.68 1.80
N LEU A 19 -2.89 19.28 3.08
CA LEU A 19 -2.20 18.08 3.57
C LEU A 19 -2.69 16.80 2.89
N ALA A 20 -4.00 16.64 2.70
CA ALA A 20 -4.59 15.50 2.01
C ALA A 20 -4.06 15.34 0.58
N LYS A 21 -3.98 16.46 -0.15
CA LYS A 21 -3.43 16.51 -1.50
C LYS A 21 -1.94 16.18 -1.50
N LEU A 22 -1.17 16.80 -0.61
CA LEU A 22 0.26 16.59 -0.46
C LEU A 22 0.57 15.10 -0.23
N GLU A 23 -0.12 14.47 0.72
CA GLU A 23 0.06 13.04 1.01
C GLU A 23 -0.28 12.16 -0.19
N SER A 24 -1.34 12.49 -0.93
CA SER A 24 -1.70 11.76 -2.15
C SER A 24 -0.60 11.85 -3.22
N GLU A 25 0.05 13.01 -3.37
CA GLU A 25 1.15 13.21 -4.31
C GLU A 25 2.42 12.46 -3.87
N ILE A 26 2.73 12.44 -2.58
CA ILE A 26 3.84 11.67 -1.99
C ILE A 26 3.60 10.17 -2.20
N GLU A 27 2.38 9.70 -1.98
CA GLU A 27 2.00 8.31 -2.12
C GLU A 27 2.20 7.80 -3.56
N ILE A 28 1.96 8.65 -4.57
CA ILE A 28 2.29 8.32 -5.97
C ILE A 28 3.79 8.10 -6.13
N ILE A 29 4.64 8.96 -5.54
CA ILE A 29 6.09 8.83 -5.63
C ILE A 29 6.58 7.56 -4.90
N ARG A 30 6.00 7.22 -3.75
CA ARG A 30 6.28 5.96 -3.03
C ARG A 30 5.93 4.73 -3.86
N ASN A 31 4.77 4.74 -4.52
CA ASN A 31 4.38 3.67 -5.43
C ASN A 31 5.40 3.51 -6.57
N VAL A 32 5.78 4.60 -7.25
CA VAL A 32 6.80 4.56 -8.32
C VAL A 32 8.15 4.06 -7.81
N LEU A 33 8.56 4.48 -6.61
CA LEU A 33 9.80 4.00 -5.98
C LEU A 33 9.74 2.49 -5.71
N CYS A 34 8.63 1.99 -5.17
CA CYS A 34 8.45 0.59 -4.80
C CYS A 34 8.11 -0.33 -5.97
N GLU A 35 7.61 0.20 -7.08
CA GLU A 35 7.43 -0.60 -8.31
C GLU A 35 8.76 -0.95 -8.98
N HIS A 36 9.86 -0.27 -8.61
CA HIS A 36 11.17 -0.56 -9.16
C HIS A 36 11.66 -1.94 -8.67
N ASP A 37 11.88 -2.89 -9.57
CA ASP A 37 12.21 -4.30 -9.24
C ASP A 37 13.43 -4.48 -8.34
N ARG A 38 14.35 -3.50 -8.34
CA ARG A 38 15.59 -3.50 -7.55
C ARG A 38 15.50 -2.67 -6.27
N PHE A 39 14.35 -2.05 -5.99
CA PHE A 39 14.19 -1.27 -4.77
C PHE A 39 14.11 -2.18 -3.56
N HIS A 40 14.99 -1.93 -2.60
CA HIS A 40 14.95 -2.56 -1.30
C HIS A 40 15.29 -1.53 -0.22
N PRO A 41 14.36 -1.19 0.69
CA PRO A 41 14.54 -0.10 1.65
C PRO A 41 15.80 -0.24 2.52
N PHE A 42 16.15 -1.47 2.90
CA PHE A 42 17.33 -1.72 3.74
C PHE A 42 18.63 -1.33 3.04
N PHE A 43 18.76 -1.61 1.73
CA PHE A 43 20.00 -1.34 1.01
C PHE A 43 20.18 0.15 0.75
N ILE A 44 19.10 0.87 0.44
CA ILE A 44 19.19 2.32 0.28
C ILE A 44 19.43 3.01 1.63
N PHE A 45 18.81 2.54 2.71
CA PHE A 45 19.10 3.02 4.07
C PHE A 45 20.57 2.84 4.43
N LYS A 46 21.10 1.62 4.24
CA LYS A 46 22.51 1.31 4.50
C LYS A 46 23.45 2.10 3.59
N HIS A 47 23.04 2.36 2.35
CA HIS A 47 23.80 3.19 1.43
C HIS A 47 23.91 4.62 1.97
N ILE A 48 22.80 5.23 2.39
CA ILE A 48 22.79 6.59 2.97
C ILE A 48 23.58 6.62 4.28
N ASP A 49 23.38 5.65 5.17
CA ASP A 49 24.13 5.53 6.44
C ASP A 49 25.64 5.35 6.20
N GLY A 50 26.01 4.58 5.17
CA GLY A 50 27.38 4.32 4.75
C GLY A 50 28.05 5.44 3.95
N ILE A 51 27.33 6.52 3.61
CA ILE A 51 27.98 7.79 3.20
C ILE A 51 28.79 8.35 4.39
N SER A 52 28.42 7.99 5.62
CA SER A 52 29.24 8.18 6.82
C SER A 52 30.38 7.16 6.87
N ILE A 53 31.55 7.58 7.36
CA ILE A 53 32.78 6.74 7.41
C ILE A 53 32.55 5.44 8.19
N ASN A 54 31.57 5.40 9.10
CA ASN A 54 31.17 4.23 9.86
C ASN A 54 29.63 4.17 9.87
N PRO A 55 29.00 3.08 9.39
CA PRO A 55 27.54 2.93 9.45
C PRO A 55 27.11 2.84 10.91
N LYS A 56 26.11 3.65 11.28
CA LYS A 56 25.63 3.77 12.66
C LYS A 56 24.29 3.07 12.88
N GLY A 57 23.63 2.64 11.81
CA GLY A 57 22.25 2.15 11.87
C GLY A 57 21.23 3.27 12.04
N GLN A 58 21.61 4.52 11.78
CA GLN A 58 20.75 5.70 11.90
C GLN A 58 21.13 6.76 10.86
N LEU A 59 20.16 7.46 10.29
CA LEU A 59 20.40 8.56 9.36
C LEU A 59 20.32 9.90 10.08
N ASN A 60 21.39 10.66 10.07
CA ASN A 60 21.41 12.02 10.62
C ASN A 60 21.21 13.08 9.51
N PRO A 61 20.97 14.36 9.84
CA PRO A 61 20.70 15.39 8.84
C PRO A 61 21.83 15.58 7.81
N ALA A 62 23.09 15.35 8.19
CA ALA A 62 24.22 15.48 7.27
C ALA A 62 24.30 14.32 6.27
N ASP A 63 23.89 13.10 6.67
CA ASP A 63 23.82 11.96 5.75
C ASP A 63 22.76 12.21 4.67
N LEU A 64 21.58 12.73 5.07
CA LEU A 64 20.52 13.11 4.12
C LEU A 64 20.94 14.26 3.21
N LEU A 65 21.59 15.30 3.75
CA LEU A 65 22.07 16.42 2.96
C LEU A 65 23.03 15.97 1.86
N GLN A 66 24.03 15.15 2.22
CA GLN A 66 24.98 14.62 1.24
C GLN A 66 24.28 13.74 0.20
N PHE A 67 23.35 12.87 0.61
CA PHE A 67 22.58 12.04 -0.31
C PHE A 67 21.75 12.88 -1.31
N LEU A 68 21.14 13.98 -0.85
CA LEU A 68 20.40 14.90 -1.71
C LEU A 68 21.32 15.63 -2.69
N GLU A 69 22.47 16.14 -2.22
CA GLU A 69 23.48 16.80 -3.05
C GLU A 69 24.01 15.86 -4.15
N ASP A 70 24.32 14.62 -3.80
CA ASP A 70 24.82 13.60 -4.75
C ASP A 70 23.81 13.26 -5.85
N ASN A 71 22.51 13.50 -5.59
CA ASN A 71 21.42 13.32 -6.55
C ASN A 71 20.94 14.65 -7.20
N GLY A 72 21.67 15.75 -6.98
CA GLY A 72 21.41 17.04 -7.62
C GLY A 72 20.31 17.89 -6.98
N PHE A 73 19.90 17.58 -5.75
CA PHE A 73 18.93 18.36 -4.98
C PHE A 73 19.66 19.23 -3.97
N VAL A 74 19.57 20.55 -4.16
CA VAL A 74 20.24 21.53 -3.30
C VAL A 74 19.33 21.87 -2.13
N HIS A 75 19.79 21.54 -0.93
CA HIS A 75 19.12 21.80 0.34
C HIS A 75 20.14 22.34 1.35
N ASN A 76 19.66 22.77 2.51
CA ASN A 76 20.53 23.12 3.63
C ASN A 76 20.33 22.17 4.82
N LEU A 77 21.25 22.25 5.80
CA LEU A 77 21.23 21.34 6.96
C LEU A 77 19.97 21.53 7.83
N GLU A 78 19.47 22.75 7.95
CA GLU A 78 18.28 23.07 8.74
C GLU A 78 17.00 22.44 8.15
N GLU A 79 16.86 22.47 6.83
CA GLU A 79 15.78 21.77 6.12
C GLU A 79 15.82 20.26 6.37
N CYS A 80 17.02 19.66 6.38
CA CYS A 80 17.18 18.24 6.69
C CYS A 80 16.87 17.92 8.16
N ILE A 81 17.19 18.82 9.09
CA ILE A 81 16.80 18.68 10.51
C ILE A 81 15.27 18.66 10.62
N GLN A 82 14.59 19.62 10.00
CA GLN A 82 13.12 19.69 10.03
C GLN A 82 12.45 18.49 9.36
N PHE A 83 13.07 17.94 8.32
CA PHE A 83 12.65 16.68 7.72
C PHE A 83 12.75 15.51 8.70
N ILE A 84 13.89 15.36 9.39
CA ILE A 84 14.06 14.30 10.39
C ILE A 84 13.09 14.47 11.54
N ASP A 85 12.93 15.68 12.07
CA ASP A 85 12.03 15.99 13.19
C ASP A 85 10.58 15.61 12.89
N LEU A 86 10.15 15.60 11.62
CA LEU A 86 8.81 15.16 11.23
C LEU A 86 8.59 13.66 11.51
N TYR A 87 9.61 12.83 11.31
CA TYR A 87 9.50 11.37 11.41
C TYR A 87 10.12 10.79 12.69
N ASP A 88 10.95 11.57 13.37
CA ASP A 88 11.57 11.23 14.64
C ASP A 88 10.55 11.38 15.78
N GLU A 89 10.10 10.25 16.32
CA GLU A 89 9.12 10.19 17.42
C GLU A 89 9.73 10.62 18.75
N GLU A 90 11.00 10.27 18.98
CA GLU A 90 11.67 10.47 20.27
C GLU A 90 12.53 11.74 20.29
N SER A 91 12.52 12.54 19.22
CA SER A 91 13.29 13.78 19.09
C SER A 91 14.79 13.57 19.36
N LYS A 92 15.32 12.45 18.88
CA LYS A 92 16.72 12.02 18.94
C LYS A 92 17.62 12.76 17.93
N GLY A 93 17.05 13.42 16.93
CA GLY A 93 17.75 14.11 15.84
C GLY A 93 18.29 13.17 14.76
N TYR A 94 17.78 11.94 14.67
CA TYR A 94 18.14 10.98 13.64
C TYR A 94 16.98 10.03 13.31
N LEU A 95 17.04 9.41 12.13
CA LEU A 95 16.07 8.42 11.69
C LEU A 95 16.58 7.00 11.88
N LEU A 96 15.80 6.18 12.58
CA LEU A 96 15.96 4.74 12.61
C LEU A 96 15.42 4.10 11.33
N TYR A 97 15.81 2.85 11.06
CA TYR A 97 15.34 2.13 9.89
C TYR A 97 13.81 1.98 9.84
N SER A 98 13.16 1.73 10.97
CA SER A 98 11.69 1.67 11.06
C SER A 98 11.02 2.99 10.65
N GLN A 99 11.62 4.12 11.02
CA GLN A 99 11.14 5.45 10.67
C GLN A 99 11.38 5.74 9.18
N PHE A 100 12.52 5.29 8.65
CA PHE A 100 12.82 5.36 7.22
C PHE A 100 11.85 4.54 6.35
N LEU A 101 11.35 3.40 6.83
CA LEU A 101 10.34 2.62 6.11
C LEU A 101 9.05 3.43 5.89
N ARG A 102 8.63 4.25 6.86
CA ARG A 102 7.44 5.11 6.73
C ARG A 102 7.60 6.21 5.69
N ILE A 103 8.83 6.65 5.45
CA ILE A 103 9.13 7.65 4.42
C ILE A 103 8.98 7.05 3.02
N CYS A 104 9.54 5.84 2.80
CA CYS A 104 9.71 5.30 1.45
C CYS A 104 8.66 4.28 1.00
N LEU A 105 7.99 3.58 1.92
CA LEU A 105 7.00 2.56 1.58
C LEU A 105 5.61 3.15 1.39
N PRO A 106 4.84 2.69 0.37
CA PRO A 106 3.48 3.13 0.17
C PRO A 106 2.61 2.74 1.37
N GLN A 107 1.72 3.63 1.74
CA GLN A 107 0.79 3.40 2.83
C GLN A 107 -0.56 2.86 2.32
N ASN A 108 -1.00 3.25 1.12
CA ASN A 108 -2.28 2.88 0.52
C ASN A 108 -2.20 1.60 -0.31
N ASN A 109 -1.01 1.22 -0.77
CA ASN A 109 -0.81 0.00 -1.54
C ASN A 109 -0.22 -1.11 -0.66
N VAL A 110 -1.08 -1.74 0.15
CA VAL A 110 -0.69 -2.80 1.09
C VAL A 110 -0.02 -3.98 0.39
N VAL A 111 -0.53 -4.37 -0.80
CA VAL A 111 0.03 -5.46 -1.61
C VAL A 111 1.47 -5.14 -2.04
N LEU A 112 1.72 -3.93 -2.55
CA LEU A 112 3.08 -3.53 -2.94
C LEU A 112 4.00 -3.41 -1.73
N ARG A 113 3.51 -2.88 -0.60
CA ARG A 113 4.25 -2.81 0.66
C ARG A 113 4.68 -4.21 1.12
N GLN A 114 3.76 -5.18 1.12
CA GLN A 114 4.04 -6.58 1.47
C GLN A 114 5.00 -7.23 0.47
N LYS A 115 4.82 -6.99 -0.84
CA LYS A 115 5.74 -7.48 -1.88
C LYS A 115 7.17 -7.05 -1.60
N ILE A 116 7.40 -5.77 -1.29
CA ILE A 116 8.72 -5.24 -0.98
C ILE A 116 9.25 -5.79 0.36
N ALA A 117 8.40 -5.94 1.37
CA ALA A 117 8.79 -6.52 2.66
C ALA A 117 9.22 -8.00 2.55
N LEU A 118 8.65 -8.76 1.62
CA LEU A 118 8.95 -10.17 1.37
C LEU A 118 10.01 -10.40 0.31
N GLN A 119 10.54 -9.33 -0.30
CA GLN A 119 11.47 -9.44 -1.40
C GLN A 119 12.83 -9.92 -0.91
N ASN A 120 13.21 -11.15 -1.31
CA ASN A 120 14.59 -11.61 -1.16
C ASN A 120 15.43 -10.98 -2.26
N VAL A 121 16.40 -10.16 -1.88
CA VAL A 121 17.32 -9.54 -2.84
C VAL A 121 18.71 -10.09 -2.60
N ASP A 122 19.13 -10.99 -3.49
CA ASP A 122 20.38 -11.76 -3.36
C ASP A 122 21.64 -10.88 -3.47
N PHE A 123 21.54 -9.69 -4.07
CA PHE A 123 22.67 -8.78 -4.21
C PHE A 123 22.27 -7.30 -4.06
N PRO A 124 22.98 -6.52 -3.21
CA PRO A 124 22.80 -5.08 -3.15
C PRO A 124 23.28 -4.47 -4.46
N HIS A 125 22.35 -4.13 -5.36
CA HIS A 125 22.67 -3.36 -6.55
C HIS A 125 22.13 -1.95 -6.40
N TYR A 126 23.06 -0.99 -6.40
CA TYR A 126 22.75 0.42 -6.37
C TYR A 126 22.29 0.88 -7.75
N ASP A 127 21.08 1.43 -7.85
CA ASP A 127 20.54 2.01 -9.08
C ASP A 127 20.34 3.52 -8.90
N GLN A 128 20.96 4.30 -9.78
CA GLN A 128 20.85 5.76 -9.76
C GLN A 128 19.41 6.25 -9.90
N LYS A 129 18.54 5.51 -10.60
CA LYS A 129 17.12 5.87 -10.73
C LYS A 129 16.37 5.75 -9.41
N ILE A 130 16.70 4.72 -8.60
CA ILE A 130 16.12 4.54 -7.27
C ILE A 130 16.52 5.70 -6.37
N SER A 131 17.81 6.03 -6.32
CA SER A 131 18.32 7.14 -5.52
C SER A 131 17.68 8.46 -5.92
N TYR A 132 17.64 8.76 -7.22
CA TYR A 132 16.99 9.96 -7.71
C TYR A 132 15.50 10.02 -7.33
N THR A 133 14.77 8.90 -7.42
CA THR A 133 13.34 8.85 -7.07
C THR A 133 13.12 9.06 -5.57
N LEU A 134 13.95 8.46 -4.72
CA LEU A 134 13.91 8.69 -3.27
C LEU A 134 14.31 10.14 -2.92
N SER A 135 15.36 10.68 -3.54
CA SER A 135 15.75 12.09 -3.34
C SER A 135 14.64 13.04 -3.78
N LYS A 136 13.93 12.72 -4.88
CA LYS A 136 12.76 13.48 -5.33
C LYS A 136 11.63 13.46 -4.30
N LEU A 137 11.36 12.30 -3.69
CA LEU A 137 10.39 12.14 -2.60
C LEU A 137 10.76 13.06 -1.42
N ILE A 138 11.99 12.96 -0.92
CA ILE A 138 12.47 13.75 0.22
C ILE A 138 12.46 15.25 -0.09
N ASN A 139 12.92 15.66 -1.28
CA ASN A 139 12.88 17.06 -1.72
C ASN A 139 11.43 17.58 -1.80
N TYR A 140 10.48 16.74 -2.22
CA TYR A 140 9.06 17.13 -2.27
C TYR A 140 8.53 17.38 -0.86
N GLU A 141 8.88 16.51 0.07
CA GLU A 141 8.57 16.66 1.50
C GLU A 141 9.11 17.98 2.06
N ILE A 142 10.41 18.26 1.86
CA ILE A 142 11.07 19.46 2.36
C ILE A 142 10.40 20.72 1.79
N LYS A 143 10.18 20.76 0.47
CA LYS A 143 9.56 21.92 -0.19
C LYS A 143 8.13 22.18 0.29
N SER A 144 7.39 21.13 0.63
CA SER A 144 6.02 21.27 1.15
C SER A 144 5.96 21.93 2.54
N MET A 145 7.07 21.90 3.30
CA MET A 145 7.13 22.48 4.65
C MET A 145 6.96 24.01 4.64
N GLU A 146 7.43 24.69 3.59
CA GLU A 146 7.25 26.14 3.42
C GLU A 146 5.78 26.51 3.23
N THR A 147 5.11 25.78 2.34
CA THR A 147 3.68 26.00 2.09
C THR A 147 2.86 25.68 3.34
N THR A 148 3.14 24.56 4.01
CA THR A 148 2.54 24.18 5.30
C THR A 148 2.72 25.27 6.34
N SER A 149 3.92 25.84 6.46
CA SER A 149 4.21 26.93 7.39
C SER A 149 3.40 28.18 7.09
N SER A 150 3.14 28.48 5.80
CA SER A 150 2.27 29.60 5.42
C SER A 150 0.81 29.41 5.86
N PHE A 151 0.28 28.18 5.79
CA PHE A 151 -1.05 27.86 6.31
C PHE A 151 -1.11 27.99 7.83
N ILE A 152 -0.10 27.47 8.53
CA ILE A 152 0.00 27.59 9.99
C ILE A 152 0.09 29.06 10.41
N GLN A 153 0.82 29.90 9.68
CA GLN A 153 0.87 31.33 9.96
C GLN A 153 -0.50 32.00 9.80
N LYS A 154 -1.25 31.69 8.73
CA LYS A 154 -2.62 32.21 8.53
C LYS A 154 -3.58 31.79 9.65
N LEU A 155 -3.38 30.61 10.22
CA LEU A 155 -4.12 30.13 11.38
C LEU A 155 -3.71 30.91 12.64
N GLN A 156 -2.41 31.12 12.87
CA GLN A 156 -1.88 31.92 13.99
C GLN A 156 -2.36 33.37 14.01
N ASP A 157 -2.72 33.93 12.84
CA ASP A 157 -3.30 35.26 12.75
C ASP A 157 -4.76 35.33 13.28
N CYS A 158 -5.38 34.19 13.58
CA CYS A 158 -6.72 34.13 14.18
C CYS A 158 -6.61 34.14 15.71
N SER A 159 -7.33 35.04 16.38
CA SER A 159 -7.18 35.27 17.83
C SER A 159 -7.68 34.11 18.70
N ASP A 160 -8.58 33.29 18.17
CA ASP A 160 -9.17 32.10 18.79
C ASP A 160 -8.39 30.81 18.48
N TYR A 161 -7.38 30.88 17.63
CA TYR A 161 -6.63 29.70 17.20
C TYR A 161 -5.58 29.30 18.24
N SER A 162 -5.64 28.02 18.61
CA SER A 162 -4.47 27.29 19.07
C SER A 162 -4.57 25.84 18.59
N PRO A 163 -3.44 25.14 18.37
CA PRO A 163 -3.47 23.73 18.02
C PRO A 163 -4.24 22.87 19.04
N SER A 164 -4.11 23.16 20.35
CA SER A 164 -4.87 22.49 21.41
C SER A 164 -6.38 22.75 21.29
N ALA A 165 -6.78 23.99 21.01
CA ALA A 165 -8.20 24.33 20.80
C ALA A 165 -8.78 23.64 19.56
N CYS A 166 -8.00 23.46 18.49
CA CYS A 166 -8.42 22.70 17.32
C CYS A 166 -8.62 21.22 17.65
N PHE A 167 -7.69 20.61 18.39
CA PHE A 167 -7.82 19.23 18.84
C PHE A 167 -9.06 19.04 19.71
N GLU A 168 -9.23 19.89 20.74
CA GLU A 168 -10.37 19.84 21.67
C GLU A 168 -11.71 20.13 20.99
N PHE A 169 -11.71 20.94 19.93
CA PHE A 169 -12.90 21.16 19.12
C PHE A 169 -13.30 19.91 18.32
N MET A 170 -12.32 19.23 17.70
CA MET A 170 -12.56 18.01 16.91
C MET A 170 -12.88 16.80 17.80
N ASP A 171 -12.32 16.74 19.01
CA ASP A 171 -12.58 15.70 20.01
C ASP A 171 -13.79 16.07 20.90
N SER A 172 -14.96 16.21 20.27
CA SER A 172 -16.21 16.61 20.95
C SER A 172 -16.64 15.67 22.08
N GLN A 173 -16.17 14.41 22.05
CA GLN A 173 -16.44 13.39 23.06
C GLN A 173 -15.37 13.34 24.17
N ASN A 174 -14.32 14.16 24.09
CA ASN A 174 -13.20 14.18 25.03
C ASN A 174 -12.52 12.80 25.19
N SER A 175 -12.42 12.07 24.08
CA SER A 175 -11.79 10.75 24.00
C SER A 175 -10.26 10.79 24.08
N GLN A 176 -9.66 11.98 23.94
CA GLN A 176 -8.21 12.23 23.84
C GLN A 176 -7.57 11.65 22.57
N ILE A 177 -8.38 11.20 21.61
CA ILE A 177 -7.95 10.67 20.32
C ILE A 177 -8.82 11.25 19.21
N LEU A 178 -8.30 11.30 17.99
CA LEU A 178 -9.06 11.63 16.79
C LEU A 178 -9.08 10.43 15.85
N ILE A 179 -10.26 10.09 15.35
CA ILE A 179 -10.49 9.09 14.30
C ILE A 179 -10.97 9.78 13.02
N ALA A 180 -11.05 9.02 11.92
CA ALA A 180 -11.44 9.57 10.62
C ALA A 180 -12.82 10.27 10.60
N SER A 181 -13.76 9.88 11.48
CA SER A 181 -15.05 10.55 11.59
C SER A 181 -14.93 11.97 12.16
N ASN A 182 -14.01 12.24 13.09
CA ASN A 182 -13.84 13.60 13.65
C ASN A 182 -13.45 14.62 12.56
N PHE A 183 -12.60 14.21 11.62
CA PHE A 183 -12.25 15.03 10.46
C PHE A 183 -13.45 15.21 9.52
N ARG A 184 -14.21 14.14 9.26
CA ARG A 184 -15.43 14.21 8.44
C ARG A 184 -16.44 15.19 9.01
N ASP A 185 -16.66 15.14 10.32
CA ASP A 185 -17.61 16.01 11.02
C ASP A 185 -17.18 17.48 10.93
N LEU A 186 -15.89 17.77 11.13
CA LEU A 186 -15.32 19.11 10.94
C LEU A 186 -15.59 19.67 9.53
N PHE A 187 -15.37 18.86 8.49
CA PHE A 187 -15.63 19.26 7.10
C PHE A 187 -17.12 19.51 6.85
N GLN A 188 -18.00 18.67 7.42
CA GLN A 188 -19.45 18.84 7.33
C GLN A 188 -19.93 20.12 8.02
N GLU A 189 -19.43 20.41 9.23
CA GLU A 189 -19.74 21.64 9.97
C GLU A 189 -19.29 22.90 9.21
N SER A 190 -18.18 22.80 8.46
CA SER A 190 -17.67 23.89 7.62
C SER A 190 -18.34 23.97 6.23
N ALA A 191 -19.31 23.11 5.94
CA ALA A 191 -19.95 22.97 4.63
C ALA A 191 -18.96 22.74 3.47
N ILE A 192 -17.83 22.09 3.75
CA ILE A 192 -16.79 21.73 2.79
C ILE A 192 -16.89 20.24 2.48
N ILE A 193 -16.87 19.89 1.20
CA ILE A 193 -16.93 18.49 0.77
C ILE A 193 -15.50 17.94 0.70
N ILE A 194 -15.20 16.92 1.50
CA ILE A 194 -13.99 16.10 1.38
C ILE A 194 -14.34 14.73 0.81
N TYR A 195 -13.56 14.23 -0.15
CA TYR A 195 -13.77 12.90 -0.70
C TYR A 195 -13.16 11.82 0.21
N PRO A 196 -13.69 10.58 0.21
CA PRO A 196 -13.18 9.51 1.08
C PRO A 196 -11.67 9.24 0.95
N HIS A 197 -11.12 9.31 -0.27
CA HIS A 197 -9.68 9.11 -0.50
C HIS A 197 -8.82 10.27 0.03
N GLU A 198 -9.32 11.50 -0.03
CA GLU A 198 -8.63 12.66 0.56
C GLU A 198 -8.64 12.58 2.08
N LEU A 199 -9.78 12.17 2.65
CA LEU A 199 -9.90 11.93 4.10
C LEU A 199 -8.94 10.85 4.56
N GLN A 200 -8.81 9.76 3.80
CA GLN A 200 -7.84 8.70 4.08
C GLN A 200 -6.40 9.22 4.00
N SER A 201 -6.03 9.94 2.94
CA SER A 201 -4.70 10.55 2.80
C SER A 201 -4.40 11.53 3.94
N LEU A 202 -5.38 12.37 4.32
CA LEU A 202 -5.24 13.27 5.46
C LEU A 202 -4.99 12.51 6.75
N PHE A 203 -5.81 11.50 7.03
CA PHE A 203 -5.73 10.71 8.25
C PHE A 203 -4.36 10.05 8.39
N LYS A 204 -3.90 9.41 7.30
CA LYS A 204 -2.58 8.76 7.24
C LYS A 204 -1.40 9.70 7.40
N ARG A 205 -1.58 10.98 7.09
CA ARG A 205 -0.58 12.00 7.37
C ARG A 205 -0.38 12.15 8.87
N PHE A 206 -1.48 12.22 9.61
CA PHE A 206 -1.47 12.48 11.05
C PHE A 206 -1.18 11.24 11.90
N ASP A 207 -1.68 10.07 11.50
CA ASP A 207 -1.48 8.78 12.18
C ASP A 207 -0.05 8.27 11.94
N LEU A 208 0.90 8.74 12.74
CA LEU A 208 2.32 8.45 12.56
C LEU A 208 2.64 7.01 12.97
N LEU A 209 1.89 6.47 13.93
CA LEU A 209 2.06 5.11 14.45
C LEU A 209 1.33 4.06 13.60
N ASN A 210 0.44 4.44 12.70
CA ASN A 210 -0.44 3.58 11.91
C ASN A 210 -1.32 2.68 12.80
N ASP A 211 -1.82 3.21 13.91
CA ASP A 211 -2.69 2.48 14.84
C ASP A 211 -4.19 2.80 14.64
N GLY A 212 -4.52 3.64 13.65
CA GLY A 212 -5.89 4.00 13.31
C GLY A 212 -6.48 5.08 14.21
N VAL A 213 -5.68 5.68 15.09
CA VAL A 213 -6.05 6.82 15.93
C VAL A 213 -5.00 7.92 15.81
N ILE A 214 -5.36 9.15 16.16
CA ILE A 214 -4.42 10.28 16.21
C ILE A 214 -4.46 10.87 17.60
N ASP A 215 -3.37 10.75 18.33
CA ASP A 215 -3.27 11.35 19.66
C ASP A 215 -2.94 12.85 19.60
N LYS A 216 -3.01 13.52 20.76
CA LYS A 216 -2.68 14.95 20.85
C LYS A 216 -1.23 15.24 20.46
N SER A 217 -0.28 14.34 20.75
CA SER A 217 1.13 14.54 20.42
C SER A 217 1.37 14.53 18.90
N GLU A 218 0.81 13.53 18.21
CA GLU A 218 0.83 13.39 16.76
C GLU A 218 0.18 14.59 16.07
N PHE A 219 -1.02 14.98 16.53
CA PHE A 219 -1.71 16.15 16.01
C PHE A 219 -0.86 17.41 16.12
N MET A 220 -0.34 17.69 17.32
CA MET A 220 0.43 18.91 17.59
C MET A 220 1.73 18.96 16.79
N LYS A 221 2.32 17.82 16.42
CA LYS A 221 3.55 17.73 15.62
C LYS A 221 3.42 18.44 14.28
N TYR A 222 2.24 18.40 13.66
CA TYR A 222 1.96 19.08 12.38
C TYR A 222 1.70 20.58 12.49
N PHE A 223 1.54 21.12 13.70
CA PHE A 223 1.34 22.55 13.93
C PHE A 223 2.55 23.24 14.58
N LYS A 224 3.58 22.49 14.96
CA LYS A 224 4.85 23.05 15.46
C LYS A 224 5.45 23.96 14.38
N LYS A 225 5.64 25.24 14.72
CA LYS A 225 6.29 26.22 13.85
C LYS A 225 7.70 25.73 13.51
N ARG A 226 7.97 25.54 12.21
CA ARG A 226 9.30 25.18 11.71
C ARG A 226 10.01 26.47 11.32
N VAL A 227 11.21 26.70 11.84
CA VAL A 227 11.96 27.94 11.59
C VAL A 227 12.60 27.84 10.22
N ILE A 228 11.92 28.34 9.19
CA ILE A 228 12.46 28.30 7.81
C ILE A 228 13.50 29.41 7.60
N ASN A 229 13.59 30.40 8.48
CA ASN A 229 14.48 31.55 8.26
C ASN A 229 15.92 31.26 8.74
N PRO A 230 16.90 31.08 7.83
CA PRO A 230 18.28 30.74 8.20
C PRO A 230 18.96 31.85 9.02
N LYS A 231 18.42 33.08 8.96
CA LYS A 231 18.96 34.26 9.64
C LYS A 231 18.54 34.36 11.11
N GLU A 232 17.50 33.65 11.53
CA GLU A 232 16.93 33.74 12.88
C GLU A 232 17.28 32.53 13.77
N CYS A 233 17.80 31.44 13.20
CA CYS A 233 18.25 30.26 13.95
C CYS A 233 19.60 30.53 14.66
N LYS A 234 19.54 31.20 15.81
CA LYS A 234 20.58 31.13 16.85
C LYS A 234 20.24 30.03 17.84
N THR A 235 20.03 28.79 17.40
CA THR A 235 19.80 27.69 18.33
C THR A 235 21.12 27.29 19.00
N PRO A 236 21.14 27.07 20.32
CA PRO A 236 22.27 26.47 21.00
C PRO A 236 22.25 24.98 20.68
N ILE A 237 22.84 24.62 19.53
CA ILE A 237 23.27 23.24 19.29
C ILE A 237 24.28 22.91 20.39
N LYS A 238 23.83 22.21 21.43
CA LYS A 238 24.63 21.88 22.62
C LYS A 238 25.71 20.83 22.31
N ASP A 239 25.64 20.15 21.17
CA ASP A 239 26.70 19.28 20.68
C ASP A 239 27.20 19.73 19.30
N LYS A 240 28.29 20.53 19.28
CA LYS A 240 28.94 20.95 18.03
C LYS A 240 29.78 19.84 17.37
N SER A 241 29.74 18.62 17.89
CA SER A 241 30.60 17.51 17.46
C SER A 241 30.35 17.13 15.99
N TYR A 242 29.11 17.18 15.52
CA TYR A 242 28.76 16.88 14.13
C TYR A 242 29.16 17.97 13.14
N LEU A 243 29.02 19.24 13.52
CA LEU A 243 29.41 20.40 12.70
C LEU A 243 30.94 20.49 12.51
N HIS A 244 31.72 20.03 13.50
CA HIS A 244 33.18 20.00 13.41
C HIS A 244 33.65 18.99 12.33
N ASN A 245 33.10 17.78 12.35
CA ASN A 245 33.45 16.73 11.37
C ASN A 245 33.01 17.08 9.94
N PHE A 246 31.93 17.85 9.77
CA PHE A 246 31.48 18.27 8.44
C PHE A 246 32.37 19.38 7.84
N LYS A 247 32.77 20.36 8.65
CA LYS A 247 33.68 21.44 8.20
C LYS A 247 35.07 20.92 7.83
N GLU A 248 35.61 19.96 8.58
CA GLU A 248 36.91 19.35 8.26
C GLU A 248 36.90 18.60 6.92
N LYS A 249 35.81 17.89 6.58
CA LYS A 249 35.69 17.16 5.31
C LYS A 249 35.53 18.07 4.09
N SER A 250 34.76 19.16 4.21
CA SER A 250 34.63 20.17 3.16
C SER A 250 35.98 20.83 2.85
N GLN A 251 36.78 21.11 3.89
CA GLN A 251 38.14 21.62 3.74
C GLN A 251 39.11 20.59 3.15
N GLN A 252 39.00 19.29 3.49
CA GLN A 252 39.82 18.24 2.90
C GLN A 252 39.53 17.98 1.41
N LYS A 253 38.27 18.01 0.96
CA LYS A 253 37.93 17.92 -0.48
C LYS A 253 38.48 19.12 -1.29
N GLN A 254 38.50 20.33 -0.71
CA GLN A 254 39.14 21.49 -1.34
C GLN A 254 40.68 21.38 -1.38
N LEU A 255 41.32 20.81 -0.35
CA LEU A 255 42.77 20.62 -0.34
C LEU A 255 43.25 19.51 -1.31
N GLN A 256 42.48 18.44 -1.49
CA GLN A 256 42.83 17.37 -2.44
C GLN A 256 42.69 17.79 -3.91
N SER A 257 41.70 18.64 -4.23
CA SER A 257 41.55 19.21 -5.58
C SER A 257 42.61 20.26 -5.94
N GLN A 258 43.28 20.85 -4.95
CA GLN A 258 44.43 21.74 -5.16
C GLN A 258 45.76 20.98 -5.32
N GLN A 259 45.87 19.75 -4.78
CA GLN A 259 47.07 18.92 -4.93
C GLN A 259 47.12 18.15 -6.25
N SER A 260 45.99 17.82 -6.87
CA SER A 260 45.93 17.13 -8.17
C SER A 260 46.34 18.01 -9.38
N ASN A 261 46.56 19.31 -9.19
CA ASN A 261 47.01 20.23 -10.24
C ASN A 261 48.53 20.50 -10.24
N ARG A 262 49.32 19.86 -9.36
CA ARG A 262 50.76 20.12 -9.22
C ARG A 262 51.71 19.08 -9.82
N SER A 263 51.21 18.00 -10.42
CA SER A 263 52.03 16.90 -10.92
C SER A 263 51.84 16.61 -12.42
N LYS A 264 52.02 17.63 -13.28
CA LYS A 264 52.31 17.41 -14.71
C LYS A 264 53.27 18.47 -15.26
N LYS A 265 54.57 18.38 -14.94
CA LYS A 265 55.67 18.94 -15.75
C LYS A 265 56.99 18.20 -15.46
N THR A 266 57.48 17.40 -16.42
CA THR A 266 58.89 17.33 -16.88
C THR A 266 59.13 16.21 -17.91
N SER A 267 59.26 16.57 -19.20
CA SER A 267 60.21 16.02 -20.21
C SER A 267 59.92 16.72 -21.57
N THR A 268 60.57 17.83 -21.93
CA THR A 268 61.75 17.94 -22.85
C THR A 268 61.50 17.24 -24.21
N THR A 269 61.51 17.85 -25.41
CA THR A 269 62.25 18.98 -26.04
C THR A 269 61.47 19.53 -27.29
N PRO A 270 62.05 20.24 -28.29
CA PRO A 270 62.02 21.72 -28.41
C PRO A 270 61.34 22.25 -29.70
N ILE A 271 61.04 23.55 -29.76
CA ILE A 271 61.33 24.49 -30.88
C ILE A 271 60.40 25.73 -30.88
N LYS A 272 61.06 26.87 -30.65
CA LYS A 272 60.86 28.21 -31.23
C LYS A 272 59.55 29.00 -30.98
N LYS A 273 59.80 30.09 -30.24
CA LYS A 273 59.67 31.50 -30.65
C LYS A 273 58.33 32.22 -30.45
N LEU A 274 58.52 33.31 -29.71
CA LEU A 274 58.04 34.68 -29.92
C LEU A 274 56.75 35.13 -29.22
N ASN A 275 56.94 36.23 -28.49
CA ASN A 275 56.02 37.31 -28.17
C ASN A 275 55.49 37.36 -26.73
N SER A 276 56.45 37.70 -25.86
CA SER A 276 56.44 38.92 -25.04
C SER A 276 55.22 39.86 -25.11
N ILE A 277 54.73 40.18 -23.91
CA ILE A 277 54.54 41.55 -23.39
C ILE A 277 53.46 42.38 -24.09
N LEU A 278 52.28 42.52 -23.46
CA LEU A 278 51.96 43.77 -22.76
C LEU A 278 50.77 43.58 -21.82
N LYS A 279 51.02 43.98 -20.58
CA LYS A 279 50.11 44.08 -19.44
C LYS A 279 49.25 45.36 -19.56
N GLN A 280 48.13 45.34 -18.82
CA GLN A 280 47.49 46.50 -18.17
C GLN A 280 46.83 47.49 -19.17
N THR A 281 45.57 47.89 -19.06
CA THR A 281 44.67 48.26 -17.95
C THR A 281 43.25 48.20 -18.55
N GLY A 282 42.19 47.88 -17.81
CA GLY A 282 41.43 48.86 -17.05
C GLY A 282 40.05 49.11 -17.70
N GLN A 283 39.02 49.13 -16.86
CA GLN A 283 37.73 49.83 -17.01
C GLN A 283 36.67 49.27 -18.00
N SER A 284 35.58 48.79 -17.40
CA SER A 284 34.20 48.86 -17.93
C SER A 284 33.84 50.33 -18.26
N PRO A 285 32.92 50.67 -19.21
CA PRO A 285 31.50 50.34 -19.03
C PRO A 285 30.59 50.22 -20.29
N LYS A 286 29.44 49.58 -20.05
CA LYS A 286 28.07 49.91 -20.54
C LYS A 286 27.68 49.75 -22.02
N LYS A 287 26.45 49.22 -22.15
CA LYS A 287 25.39 49.51 -23.16
C LYS A 287 25.71 48.96 -24.57
N GLU A 288 24.77 48.57 -25.42
CA GLU A 288 23.31 48.46 -25.49
C GLU A 288 23.06 47.88 -26.91
N PHE A 289 21.90 47.24 -27.13
CA PHE A 289 21.28 47.01 -28.45
C PHE A 289 22.08 46.12 -29.44
N ASP A 290 21.52 45.47 -30.45
CA ASP A 290 20.16 45.13 -30.90
C ASP A 290 20.42 43.92 -31.82
N ASN A 291 19.62 42.87 -31.69
CA ASN A 291 18.60 42.51 -32.66
C ASN A 291 19.07 42.14 -34.09
N LEU A 292 18.55 40.97 -34.47
CA LEU A 292 17.99 40.63 -35.76
C LEU A 292 18.84 39.87 -36.79
N ARG A 293 18.20 38.74 -37.15
CA ARG A 293 17.99 38.20 -38.49
C ARG A 293 19.17 37.45 -39.11
N SER A 294 19.12 36.12 -39.11
CA SER A 294 18.30 35.26 -39.98
C SER A 294 18.68 35.37 -41.45
N VAL A 295 19.25 34.30 -42.03
CA VAL A 295 18.95 33.87 -43.40
C VAL A 295 19.18 32.35 -43.52
N SER A 296 18.18 31.74 -44.18
CA SER A 296 18.04 30.44 -44.85
C SER A 296 19.30 29.73 -45.37
N PHE A 297 19.40 28.41 -45.29
CA PHE A 297 18.80 27.37 -46.17
C PHE A 297 19.33 27.38 -47.61
N ILE A 298 19.99 26.27 -48.00
CA ILE A 298 20.00 25.50 -49.28
C ILE A 298 21.22 24.54 -49.17
N GLU A 299 21.05 23.25 -48.86
CA GLU A 299 20.77 22.11 -49.76
C GLU A 299 21.87 21.78 -50.79
N SER A 300 22.64 20.70 -50.58
CA SER A 300 23.02 19.72 -51.63
C SER A 300 23.76 18.47 -51.08
N SER A 301 23.05 17.34 -51.18
CA SER A 301 23.46 16.03 -51.74
C SER A 301 24.74 15.26 -51.32
N LYS A 302 24.49 13.99 -50.90
CA LYS A 302 25.13 12.69 -51.29
C LYS A 302 26.64 12.53 -50.93
N THR A 303 27.16 11.49 -50.25
CA THR A 303 26.83 10.06 -50.17
C THR A 303 27.66 9.37 -49.07
N SER A 304 27.11 8.27 -48.53
CA SER A 304 27.74 7.04 -47.98
C SER A 304 28.45 6.99 -46.61
N LYS A 305 27.84 6.16 -45.73
CA LYS A 305 28.40 5.24 -44.70
C LYS A 305 29.07 5.94 -43.50
N THR A 306 28.55 5.88 -42.27
CA THR A 306 28.43 4.69 -41.40
C THR A 306 27.52 5.03 -40.21
N GLN A 307 26.65 4.10 -39.79
CA GLN A 307 25.60 4.32 -38.79
C GLN A 307 26.16 4.49 -37.37
N ASN A 308 25.84 5.61 -36.74
CA ASN A 308 25.95 5.84 -35.30
C ASN A 308 24.73 6.68 -34.89
N SER A 309 23.71 6.06 -34.31
CA SER A 309 22.44 6.72 -33.98
C SER A 309 22.42 7.20 -32.54
N ASN A 310 22.79 8.46 -32.33
CA ASN A 310 22.33 9.27 -31.20
C ASN A 310 20.92 9.79 -31.55
N GLN A 311 19.89 9.30 -30.86
CA GLN A 311 18.55 9.89 -30.89
C GLN A 311 18.39 10.83 -29.69
N SER A 312 18.36 12.14 -29.98
CA SER A 312 17.84 13.16 -29.09
C SER A 312 16.31 13.09 -29.07
N TYR A 313 15.73 12.69 -27.94
CA TYR A 313 14.29 12.74 -27.72
C TYR A 313 13.90 14.13 -27.22
N ILE A 314 13.29 14.93 -28.08
CA ILE A 314 12.47 16.09 -27.68
C ILE A 314 11.11 15.54 -27.25
N PHE A 315 10.85 15.50 -25.94
CA PHE A 315 9.54 15.15 -25.41
C PHE A 315 8.55 16.32 -25.58
N LYS A 316 7.51 16.07 -26.36
CA LYS A 316 6.28 16.89 -26.39
C LYS A 316 5.53 16.69 -25.07
N THR A 317 4.97 17.76 -24.54
CA THR A 317 4.26 17.82 -23.26
C THR A 317 2.93 17.04 -23.28
N PRO A 318 2.53 16.41 -22.16
CA PRO A 318 1.32 15.61 -22.07
C PRO A 318 0.12 16.50 -21.75
N ASN A 319 -0.58 17.01 -22.77
CA ASN A 319 -1.79 17.82 -22.54
C ASN A 319 -3.01 17.46 -23.40
N GLN A 320 -2.98 16.33 -24.13
CA GLN A 320 -4.10 15.90 -24.97
C GLN A 320 -4.85 14.64 -24.48
N GLN A 321 -4.24 13.83 -23.60
CA GLN A 321 -4.91 12.65 -23.03
C GLN A 321 -5.87 13.00 -21.88
N ASN A 322 -5.65 14.12 -21.17
CA ASN A 322 -6.54 14.57 -20.09
C ASN A 322 -7.92 15.04 -20.58
N LYS A 323 -8.04 15.52 -21.84
CA LYS A 323 -9.33 16.02 -22.36
C LYS A 323 -10.32 14.88 -22.60
N LYS A 324 -9.83 13.75 -23.12
CA LYS A 324 -10.65 12.54 -23.38
C LYS A 324 -11.19 11.90 -22.09
N TYR A 325 -10.43 12.01 -20.99
CA TYR A 325 -10.83 11.52 -19.67
C TYR A 325 -11.87 12.43 -18.99
N ILE A 326 -11.77 13.74 -19.19
CA ILE A 326 -12.75 14.72 -18.68
C ILE A 326 -14.10 14.60 -19.41
N ASP A 327 -14.06 14.34 -20.72
CA ASP A 327 -15.29 14.16 -21.53
C ASP A 327 -16.02 12.86 -21.14
N GLN A 328 -15.30 11.75 -20.93
CA GLN A 328 -15.87 10.49 -20.42
C GLN A 328 -16.45 10.62 -19.01
N LYS A 329 -15.82 11.42 -18.15
CA LYS A 329 -16.33 11.72 -16.79
C LYS A 329 -17.61 12.56 -16.82
N THR A 330 -17.76 13.42 -17.82
CA THR A 330 -18.96 14.26 -18.00
C THR A 330 -20.13 13.43 -18.55
N GLU A 331 -19.86 12.49 -19.44
CA GLU A 331 -20.85 11.56 -19.99
C GLU A 331 -21.37 10.57 -18.93
N LEU A 332 -20.48 10.03 -18.08
CA LEU A 332 -20.87 9.19 -16.94
C LEU A 332 -21.73 9.96 -15.93
N ARG A 333 -21.44 11.25 -15.72
CA ARG A 333 -22.22 12.16 -14.86
C ARG A 333 -23.65 12.38 -15.39
N ALA A 334 -23.81 12.48 -16.72
CA ALA A 334 -25.11 12.61 -17.37
C ALA A 334 -25.93 11.31 -17.29
N GLN A 335 -25.29 10.15 -17.48
CA GLN A 335 -25.95 8.83 -17.38
C GLN A 335 -26.45 8.53 -15.96
N MET A 336 -25.67 8.91 -14.93
CA MET A 336 -26.07 8.74 -13.52
C MET A 336 -27.23 9.66 -13.12
N GLN A 337 -27.34 10.86 -13.70
CA GLN A 337 -28.48 11.75 -13.45
C GLN A 337 -29.77 11.25 -14.11
N LEU A 338 -29.68 10.67 -15.31
CA LEU A 338 -30.81 10.01 -16.00
C LEU A 338 -31.37 8.82 -15.20
N PHE A 339 -30.50 8.01 -14.59
CA PHE A 339 -30.92 6.89 -13.74
C PHE A 339 -31.65 7.32 -12.46
N LYS A 340 -31.29 8.47 -11.87
CA LYS A 340 -31.97 9.02 -10.69
C LYS A 340 -33.35 9.58 -11.00
N VAL A 341 -33.53 10.18 -12.18
CA VAL A 341 -34.84 10.71 -12.64
C VAL A 341 -35.82 9.58 -13.00
N GLN A 342 -35.33 8.43 -13.48
CA GLN A 342 -36.19 7.27 -13.76
C GLN A 342 -36.68 6.56 -12.49
N LYS A 343 -35.88 6.56 -11.41
CA LYS A 343 -36.24 5.90 -10.15
C LYS A 343 -37.29 6.68 -9.33
N SER A 344 -37.39 8.00 -9.51
CA SER A 344 -38.39 8.85 -8.86
C SER A 344 -39.77 8.83 -9.53
N GLN A 345 -39.90 8.24 -10.72
CA GLN A 345 -41.18 8.10 -11.43
C GLN A 345 -41.86 6.74 -11.21
N GLN A 346 -41.20 5.77 -10.56
CA GLN A 346 -41.75 4.42 -10.32
C GLN A 346 -42.35 4.20 -8.93
N SER A 347 -42.24 5.15 -8.00
CA SER A 347 -42.71 5.01 -6.61
C SER A 347 -44.14 5.50 -6.34
N SER A 348 -44.92 5.81 -7.38
CA SER A 348 -46.28 6.38 -7.24
C SER A 348 -47.36 5.59 -7.98
N ILE A 349 -47.31 4.26 -7.96
CA ILE A 349 -48.47 3.43 -8.33
C ILE A 349 -48.46 2.19 -7.43
N ASN A 350 -49.22 2.22 -6.32
CA ASN A 350 -49.91 1.06 -5.73
C ASN A 350 -50.57 1.44 -4.39
N SER A 351 -51.82 1.92 -4.46
CA SER A 351 -52.78 1.68 -3.37
C SER A 351 -54.18 1.60 -3.95
N THR A 352 -55.02 0.80 -3.30
CA THR A 352 -56.43 0.48 -3.56
C THR A 352 -56.77 -0.59 -4.61
N ILE A 353 -57.03 -1.82 -4.15
CA ILE A 353 -58.14 -2.63 -4.66
C ILE A 353 -58.88 -3.34 -3.51
N LYS A 354 -60.21 -3.12 -3.51
CA LYS A 354 -61.25 -3.73 -2.70
C LYS A 354 -61.62 -5.14 -3.21
N LYS A 355 -62.11 -6.00 -2.31
CA LYS A 355 -62.98 -7.18 -2.60
C LYS A 355 -64.24 -6.71 -3.38
N PRO A 356 -64.91 -7.53 -4.23
CA PRO A 356 -65.66 -8.72 -3.76
C PRO A 356 -66.01 -9.87 -4.76
N THR A 357 -66.54 -10.97 -4.18
CA THR A 357 -67.58 -11.95 -4.62
C THR A 357 -67.49 -12.84 -5.89
N GLN A 358 -67.67 -14.14 -5.58
CA GLN A 358 -68.22 -15.31 -6.31
C GLN A 358 -69.04 -15.10 -7.61
N LYS A 359 -68.79 -15.95 -8.64
CA LYS A 359 -69.67 -17.08 -9.07
C LYS A 359 -69.22 -17.77 -10.38
N ARG A 360 -69.33 -19.12 -10.36
CA ARG A 360 -69.73 -20.12 -11.37
C ARG A 360 -69.12 -20.21 -12.81
N SER A 361 -68.64 -21.44 -13.07
CA SER A 361 -68.84 -22.34 -14.24
C SER A 361 -68.32 -21.94 -15.63
N THR A 362 -67.45 -22.77 -16.22
CA THR A 362 -67.83 -23.84 -17.16
C THR A 362 -66.60 -24.62 -17.64
N GLN A 363 -66.78 -25.94 -17.80
CA GLN A 363 -65.81 -26.86 -18.40
C GLN A 363 -65.55 -26.49 -19.87
N LYS A 364 -64.31 -26.63 -20.34
CA LYS A 364 -64.02 -27.36 -21.60
C LYS A 364 -62.54 -27.67 -21.79
N ASN A 365 -62.34 -28.90 -22.26
CA ASN A 365 -61.10 -29.60 -22.50
C ASN A 365 -60.19 -28.93 -23.54
N GLY A 366 -58.88 -29.08 -23.34
CA GLY A 366 -57.86 -28.70 -24.31
C GLY A 366 -56.48 -29.19 -23.87
N ILE A 367 -56.29 -30.50 -23.82
CA ILE A 367 -54.98 -31.14 -23.61
C ILE A 367 -54.07 -30.75 -24.78
N LYS A 368 -53.10 -29.88 -24.53
CA LYS A 368 -51.88 -29.77 -25.34
C LYS A 368 -50.70 -29.83 -24.38
N ASN A 369 -50.16 -31.04 -24.25
CA ASN A 369 -48.91 -31.33 -23.56
C ASN A 369 -47.77 -30.68 -24.35
N SER A 370 -47.41 -29.45 -24.00
CA SER A 370 -46.08 -28.93 -24.27
C SER A 370 -45.15 -29.40 -23.14
N PRO A 371 -43.91 -29.86 -23.44
CA PRO A 371 -42.97 -30.19 -22.40
C PRO A 371 -42.62 -28.90 -21.67
N LYS A 372 -43.19 -28.72 -20.47
CA LYS A 372 -42.77 -27.69 -19.52
C LYS A 372 -41.31 -27.98 -19.18
N LYS A 373 -40.38 -27.40 -19.94
CA LYS A 373 -39.01 -27.19 -19.48
C LYS A 373 -39.13 -26.34 -18.22
N ASN A 374 -39.13 -26.97 -17.06
CA ASN A 374 -38.88 -26.31 -15.79
C ASN A 374 -37.51 -25.65 -15.93
N LYS A 375 -37.49 -24.38 -16.32
CA LYS A 375 -36.33 -23.51 -16.12
C LYS A 375 -36.23 -23.37 -14.61
N ASN A 376 -35.43 -24.22 -13.98
CA ASN A 376 -34.98 -24.01 -12.61
C ASN A 376 -34.33 -22.63 -12.59
N CYS A 377 -35.04 -21.65 -12.01
CA CYS A 377 -34.52 -20.30 -11.84
C CYS A 377 -33.37 -20.40 -10.83
N PHE A 378 -32.17 -19.99 -11.23
CA PHE A 378 -31.03 -19.94 -10.32
C PHE A 378 -31.36 -18.98 -9.17
N ASN A 379 -31.23 -19.45 -7.93
CA ASN A 379 -31.43 -18.61 -6.74
C ASN A 379 -30.06 -18.37 -6.09
N PRO A 380 -29.53 -17.13 -6.18
CA PRO A 380 -28.21 -16.79 -5.62
C PRO A 380 -28.11 -17.02 -4.12
N SER A 381 -29.21 -16.82 -3.38
CA SER A 381 -29.26 -16.98 -1.93
C SER A 381 -29.08 -18.44 -1.51
N THR A 382 -29.77 -19.37 -2.17
CA THR A 382 -29.58 -20.81 -1.92
C THR A 382 -28.21 -21.27 -2.38
N PHE A 383 -27.70 -20.73 -3.49
CA PHE A 383 -26.36 -21.06 -3.99
C PHE A 383 -25.27 -20.71 -2.98
N ILE A 384 -25.21 -19.44 -2.51
CA ILE A 384 -24.16 -19.05 -1.57
C ILE A 384 -24.31 -19.74 -0.22
N LYS A 385 -25.55 -19.96 0.24
CA LYS A 385 -25.84 -20.78 1.44
C LYS A 385 -25.20 -22.17 1.31
N ASP A 386 -25.50 -22.88 0.23
CA ASP A 386 -25.01 -24.26 0.04
C ASP A 386 -23.47 -24.31 -0.05
N ILE A 387 -22.85 -23.30 -0.65
CA ILE A 387 -21.39 -23.19 -0.70
C ILE A 387 -20.79 -22.93 0.68
N LEU A 388 -21.34 -21.98 1.46
CA LEU A 388 -20.88 -21.68 2.81
C LEU A 388 -21.02 -22.89 3.73
N LEU A 389 -22.12 -23.64 3.65
CA LEU A 389 -22.31 -24.86 4.43
C LEU A 389 -21.31 -25.97 4.08
N LYS A 390 -21.03 -26.17 2.78
CA LYS A 390 -20.01 -27.12 2.36
C LYS A 390 -18.63 -26.69 2.85
N LEU A 391 -18.30 -25.39 2.73
CA LEU A 391 -17.02 -24.85 3.17
C LEU A 391 -16.83 -25.00 4.68
N MET A 392 -17.86 -24.68 5.47
CA MET A 392 -17.87 -24.86 6.92
C MET A 392 -17.60 -26.33 7.33
N ASN A 393 -18.24 -27.29 6.66
CA ASN A 393 -17.98 -28.71 6.89
C ASN A 393 -16.53 -29.11 6.55
N PHE A 394 -15.97 -28.58 5.45
CA PHE A 394 -14.57 -28.81 5.12
C PHE A 394 -13.62 -28.25 6.19
N GLU A 395 -13.83 -27.02 6.65
CA GLU A 395 -12.98 -26.42 7.69
C GLU A 395 -13.09 -27.18 9.00
N LYS A 396 -14.29 -27.63 9.41
CA LYS A 396 -14.49 -28.50 10.58
C LYS A 396 -13.70 -29.82 10.47
N GLU A 397 -13.76 -30.48 9.32
CA GLU A 397 -13.02 -31.74 9.10
C GLU A 397 -11.51 -31.52 9.06
N ILE A 398 -11.05 -30.48 8.36
CA ILE A 398 -9.63 -30.09 8.27
C ILE A 398 -9.09 -29.80 9.66
N GLU A 399 -9.80 -29.00 10.45
CA GLU A 399 -9.37 -28.62 11.79
C GLU A 399 -9.30 -29.84 12.72
N ARG A 400 -10.29 -30.74 12.67
CA ARG A 400 -10.24 -32.01 13.41
C ARG A 400 -9.03 -32.86 13.02
N ILE A 401 -8.68 -32.93 11.74
CA ILE A 401 -7.50 -33.69 11.27
C ILE A 401 -6.21 -33.03 11.78
N LYS A 402 -6.10 -31.70 11.72
CA LYS A 402 -4.95 -30.95 12.25
C LYS A 402 -4.76 -31.20 13.75
N ILE A 403 -5.83 -31.12 14.54
CA ILE A 403 -5.81 -31.42 15.99
C ILE A 403 -5.35 -32.86 16.22
N ASN A 404 -5.91 -33.84 15.50
CA ASN A 404 -5.51 -35.25 15.61
C ASN A 404 -4.04 -35.49 15.23
N LEU A 405 -3.55 -34.77 14.23
CA LEU A 405 -2.17 -34.83 13.79
C LEU A 405 -1.24 -34.28 14.88
N GLN A 406 -1.56 -33.14 15.47
CA GLN A 406 -0.80 -32.56 16.59
C GLN A 406 -0.86 -33.41 17.87
N ALA A 407 -1.98 -34.07 18.12
CA ALA A 407 -2.13 -34.99 19.24
C ALA A 407 -1.40 -36.33 19.05
N THR A 408 -0.95 -36.64 17.83
CA THR A 408 -0.26 -37.91 17.54
C THR A 408 1.16 -37.87 18.14
N PRO A 409 1.53 -38.84 19.00
CA PRO A 409 2.89 -38.91 19.52
C PRO A 409 3.89 -39.01 18.37
N ASP A 410 5.06 -38.39 18.53
CA ASP A 410 6.12 -38.29 17.53
C ASP A 410 5.82 -37.39 16.32
N PHE A 411 4.64 -36.77 16.23
CA PHE A 411 4.39 -35.79 15.19
C PHE A 411 5.21 -34.52 15.43
N SER A 412 5.99 -34.14 14.42
CA SER A 412 6.71 -32.87 14.39
C SER A 412 6.55 -32.26 12.99
N ILE A 413 6.06 -31.03 12.94
CA ILE A 413 5.87 -30.28 11.68
C ILE A 413 7.21 -30.15 10.95
N CYS A 414 8.29 -29.86 11.70
CA CYS A 414 9.63 -29.68 11.17
C CYS A 414 10.20 -30.98 10.57
N ASN A 415 10.07 -32.11 11.28
CA ASN A 415 10.50 -33.42 10.76
C ASN A 415 9.65 -33.86 9.56
N THR A 416 8.35 -33.59 9.60
CA THR A 416 7.44 -33.89 8.50
C THR A 416 7.85 -33.12 7.24
N PHE A 417 8.08 -31.81 7.36
CA PHE A 417 8.54 -30.99 6.25
C PHE A 417 9.87 -31.49 5.67
N ARG A 418 10.86 -31.78 6.53
CA ARG A 418 12.16 -32.32 6.09
C ARG A 418 12.04 -33.69 5.40
N THR A 419 11.08 -34.51 5.81
CA THR A 419 10.83 -35.82 5.20
C THR A 419 10.19 -35.67 3.81
N LEU A 420 9.32 -34.68 3.65
CA LEU A 420 8.72 -34.32 2.37
C LEU A 420 9.76 -33.68 1.43
N ASP A 421 10.61 -32.79 1.95
CA ASP A 421 11.69 -32.12 1.21
C ASP A 421 12.91 -33.05 1.02
N LYS A 422 12.70 -34.16 0.31
CA LYS A 422 13.74 -35.18 0.04
C LYS A 422 14.98 -34.58 -0.61
N ARG A 423 14.82 -33.50 -1.39
CA ARG A 423 15.88 -32.82 -2.12
C ARG A 423 16.58 -31.74 -1.29
N LYS A 424 16.06 -31.41 -0.10
CA LYS A 424 16.57 -30.37 0.81
C LYS A 424 16.65 -28.99 0.15
N MET A 425 15.63 -28.64 -0.63
CA MET A 425 15.54 -27.37 -1.34
C MET A 425 15.07 -26.22 -0.45
N GLY A 426 14.55 -26.52 0.74
CA GLY A 426 13.94 -25.55 1.66
C GLY A 426 12.49 -25.19 1.31
N PHE A 427 11.90 -25.88 0.33
CA PHE A 427 10.51 -25.73 -0.11
C PHE A 427 10.00 -27.06 -0.68
N LEU A 428 8.68 -27.26 -0.64
CA LEU A 428 8.00 -28.41 -1.22
C LEU A 428 7.38 -28.04 -2.58
N ILE A 429 7.47 -28.95 -3.54
CA ILE A 429 6.75 -28.86 -4.83
C ILE A 429 5.65 -29.93 -4.91
N ALA A 430 4.89 -29.93 -6.02
CA ALA A 430 3.79 -30.87 -6.23
C ALA A 430 4.26 -32.32 -6.14
N GLU A 431 5.37 -32.61 -6.80
CA GLU A 431 5.93 -33.94 -6.88
C GLU A 431 6.31 -34.47 -5.49
N ASP A 432 6.76 -33.61 -4.58
CA ASP A 432 7.13 -34.03 -3.21
C ASP A 432 5.90 -34.50 -2.42
N LEU A 433 4.78 -33.77 -2.55
CA LEU A 433 3.52 -34.11 -1.89
C LEU A 433 2.84 -35.31 -2.56
N GLU A 434 2.77 -35.34 -3.89
CA GLU A 434 2.13 -36.41 -4.65
C GLU A 434 2.84 -37.75 -4.45
N GLN A 435 4.17 -37.76 -4.41
CA GLN A 435 4.94 -38.97 -4.08
C GLN A 435 4.71 -39.46 -2.66
N PHE A 436 4.47 -38.56 -1.71
CA PHE A 436 4.29 -38.92 -0.31
C PHE A 436 2.88 -39.45 -0.01
N ILE A 437 1.87 -38.81 -0.60
CA ILE A 437 0.44 -39.11 -0.38
C ILE A 437 -0.05 -40.21 -1.33
N ASN A 438 0.72 -40.52 -2.38
CA ASN A 438 0.33 -41.44 -3.44
C ASN A 438 -1.00 -41.02 -4.10
N LYS A 439 -1.20 -39.71 -4.29
CA LYS A 439 -2.35 -39.11 -4.96
C LYS A 439 -1.89 -38.09 -5.98
N GLN A 440 -2.59 -38.04 -7.11
CA GLN A 440 -2.36 -37.06 -8.17
C GLN A 440 -3.22 -35.81 -7.94
N HIS A 441 -2.83 -34.69 -8.56
CA HIS A 441 -3.60 -33.44 -8.67
C HIS A 441 -3.52 -32.47 -7.48
N LEU A 442 -2.47 -32.52 -6.66
CA LEU A 442 -2.28 -31.55 -5.57
C LEU A 442 -1.82 -30.16 -6.04
N SER A 443 -1.67 -29.99 -7.36
CA SER A 443 -1.34 -28.71 -7.99
C SER A 443 -2.30 -27.57 -7.66
N LEU A 444 -3.58 -27.86 -7.37
CA LEU A 444 -4.56 -26.84 -7.00
C LEU A 444 -4.26 -26.21 -5.64
N ILE A 445 -3.92 -27.03 -4.65
CA ILE A 445 -3.53 -26.56 -3.31
C ILE A 445 -2.30 -25.67 -3.44
N LEU A 446 -1.31 -26.11 -4.22
CA LEU A 446 -0.04 -25.40 -4.37
C LEU A 446 -0.22 -24.02 -4.98
N LYS A 447 -0.99 -23.92 -6.07
CA LYS A 447 -1.28 -22.63 -6.71
C LYS A 447 -1.96 -21.64 -5.76
N LYS A 448 -2.78 -22.13 -4.84
CA LYS A 448 -3.45 -21.28 -3.85
C LYS A 448 -2.53 -20.86 -2.72
N VAL A 449 -1.69 -21.77 -2.23
CA VAL A 449 -0.78 -21.50 -1.11
C VAL A 449 0.41 -20.64 -1.53
N SER A 450 0.92 -20.87 -2.75
CA SER A 450 2.03 -20.09 -3.30
C SER A 450 1.90 -19.94 -4.83
N PRO A 451 1.87 -18.70 -5.35
CA PRO A 451 1.78 -18.45 -6.79
C PRO A 451 2.92 -19.09 -7.61
N ASP A 452 4.10 -19.28 -7.00
CA ASP A 452 5.26 -19.91 -7.63
C ASP A 452 5.23 -21.45 -7.60
N GLY A 453 4.19 -22.04 -7.01
CA GLY A 453 4.03 -23.49 -6.84
C GLY A 453 4.98 -24.11 -5.82
N ARG A 454 5.61 -23.31 -4.96
CA ARG A 454 6.56 -23.77 -3.93
C ARG A 454 6.04 -23.45 -2.53
N ILE A 455 5.89 -24.46 -1.68
CA ILE A 455 5.50 -24.27 -0.28
C ILE A 455 6.76 -24.16 0.58
N LYS A 456 7.04 -22.96 1.07
CA LYS A 456 8.07 -22.72 2.09
C LYS A 456 7.61 -23.27 3.44
N PHE A 457 8.56 -23.45 4.35
CA PHE A 457 8.28 -24.00 5.68
C PHE A 457 7.18 -23.23 6.43
N ASN A 458 7.17 -21.89 6.37
CA ASN A 458 6.16 -21.08 7.04
C ASN A 458 4.74 -21.30 6.48
N GLN A 459 4.62 -21.46 5.15
CA GLN A 459 3.34 -21.78 4.51
C GLN A 459 2.89 -23.21 4.87
N PHE A 460 3.84 -24.14 4.99
CA PHE A 460 3.55 -25.50 5.44
C PHE A 460 3.05 -25.54 6.88
N ILE A 461 3.62 -24.73 7.78
CA ILE A 461 3.12 -24.57 9.15
C ILE A 461 1.67 -24.08 9.11
N GLN A 462 1.36 -23.04 8.34
CA GLN A 462 0.00 -22.52 8.23
C GLN A 462 -1.01 -23.56 7.71
N LEU A 463 -0.57 -24.44 6.80
CA LEU A 463 -1.41 -25.52 6.28
C LEU A 463 -1.74 -26.61 7.31
N ILE A 464 -0.85 -26.84 8.27
CA ILE A 464 -0.89 -28.01 9.15
C ILE A 464 -1.26 -27.65 10.59
N SER A 465 -1.00 -26.43 11.04
CA SER A 465 -1.34 -25.99 12.38
C SER A 465 -2.86 -25.77 12.54
N PRO A 466 -3.45 -26.26 13.65
CA PRO A 466 -4.79 -25.89 14.11
C PRO A 466 -4.91 -24.38 14.33
N TYR A 467 -6.14 -23.88 14.23
CA TYR A 467 -6.50 -22.49 14.43
C TYR A 467 -6.50 -22.10 15.92
N HIS A 468 -7.15 -22.90 16.79
CA HIS A 468 -7.37 -22.53 18.21
C HIS A 468 -6.22 -22.90 19.16
N GLN A 469 -5.08 -23.38 18.67
CA GLN A 469 -3.90 -23.61 19.49
C GLN A 469 -2.94 -22.42 19.43
N GLU A 470 -3.42 -21.28 19.95
CA GLU A 470 -2.50 -20.29 20.47
C GLU A 470 -1.63 -20.94 21.55
N GLN A 471 -0.30 -20.85 21.41
CA GLN A 471 0.65 -20.97 22.52
C GLN A 471 0.84 -22.35 23.18
N GLN A 472 0.61 -23.47 22.50
CA GLN A 472 1.54 -24.58 22.78
C GLN A 472 2.87 -24.20 22.16
N SER A 473 3.75 -23.63 23.00
CA SER A 473 5.19 -23.58 22.75
C SER A 473 5.53 -24.86 22.03
N ILE A 474 5.86 -24.72 20.73
CA ILE A 474 6.17 -25.84 19.85
C ILE A 474 7.06 -26.74 20.70
N ARG A 475 6.57 -27.93 21.06
CA ARG A 475 7.35 -28.93 21.78
C ARG A 475 8.42 -29.43 20.81
N GLU A 476 9.33 -28.55 20.42
CA GLU A 476 10.63 -28.84 19.85
C GLU A 476 11.51 -29.33 20.99
N GLN A 477 11.08 -30.40 21.66
CA GLN A 477 12.03 -31.25 22.36
C GLN A 477 12.81 -31.99 21.27
N SER A 478 13.88 -31.30 20.87
CA SER A 478 15.08 -31.80 20.22
C SER A 478 15.38 -33.25 20.56
N GLN A 479 14.87 -34.17 19.76
CA GLN A 479 15.49 -35.48 19.61
C GLN A 479 15.77 -35.71 18.13
N ASN A 480 17.06 -35.59 17.79
CA ASN A 480 17.71 -36.04 16.56
C ASN A 480 17.57 -37.55 16.39
N ARG A 481 16.33 -38.03 16.28
CA ARG A 481 16.06 -39.40 15.89
C ARG A 481 15.45 -39.30 14.51
N ASN A 482 16.12 -39.91 13.53
CA ASN A 482 15.62 -40.12 12.18
C ASN A 482 14.40 -41.04 12.27
N TYR A 483 13.27 -40.50 12.69
CA TYR A 483 12.03 -41.24 12.72
C TYR A 483 11.45 -41.23 11.31
N LEU A 484 11.28 -42.42 10.73
CA LEU A 484 10.34 -42.60 9.64
C LEU A 484 8.98 -42.04 10.09
N ILE A 485 8.32 -41.29 9.21
CA ILE A 485 6.91 -40.96 9.41
C ILE A 485 6.16 -42.29 9.59
N GLN A 486 5.63 -42.51 10.80
CA GLN A 486 4.84 -43.70 11.12
C GLN A 486 3.56 -43.72 10.26
N GLY A 487 3.06 -44.92 9.95
CA GLY A 487 1.90 -45.08 9.04
C GLY A 487 0.67 -44.26 9.41
N ARG A 488 0.43 -44.01 10.71
CA ARG A 488 -0.68 -43.16 11.18
C ARG A 488 -0.50 -41.68 10.80
N ILE A 489 0.70 -41.12 10.95
CA ILE A 489 0.99 -39.73 10.56
C ILE A 489 0.81 -39.56 9.05
N GLN A 490 1.30 -40.53 8.27
CA GLN A 490 1.12 -40.52 6.81
C GLN A 490 -0.36 -40.58 6.41
N GLN A 491 -1.17 -41.41 7.09
CA GLN A 491 -2.61 -41.49 6.86
C GLN A 491 -3.31 -40.16 7.16
N LEU A 492 -3.01 -39.53 8.30
CA LEU A 492 -3.60 -38.24 8.67
C LEU A 492 -3.19 -37.11 7.71
N LEU A 493 -1.92 -37.05 7.31
CA LEU A 493 -1.46 -36.09 6.29
C LEU A 493 -2.15 -36.33 4.95
N SER A 494 -2.30 -37.59 4.53
CA SER A 494 -2.97 -37.94 3.28
C SER A 494 -4.43 -37.49 3.29
N LEU A 495 -5.12 -37.70 4.41
CA LEU A 495 -6.50 -37.26 4.61
C LEU A 495 -6.59 -35.73 4.66
N LEU A 496 -5.65 -35.04 5.32
CA LEU A 496 -5.60 -33.58 5.37
C LEU A 496 -5.47 -32.97 3.97
N PHE A 497 -4.51 -33.44 3.18
CA PHE A 497 -4.30 -32.92 1.83
C PHE A 497 -5.43 -33.28 0.87
N GLU A 498 -6.07 -34.44 1.04
CA GLU A 498 -7.30 -34.76 0.32
C GLU A 498 -8.42 -33.76 0.63
N LYS A 499 -8.65 -33.45 1.91
CA LYS A 499 -9.69 -32.48 2.30
C LYS A 499 -9.38 -31.06 1.85
N LEU A 500 -8.12 -30.66 1.91
CA LEU A 500 -7.68 -29.39 1.32
C LEU A 500 -7.94 -29.36 -0.19
N TYR A 501 -7.67 -30.45 -0.91
CA TYR A 501 -7.93 -30.54 -2.35
C TYR A 501 -9.43 -30.48 -2.67
N GLU A 502 -10.27 -31.26 -1.98
CA GLU A 502 -11.73 -31.25 -2.15
C GLU A 502 -12.32 -29.86 -1.93
N ARG A 503 -11.82 -29.13 -0.93
CA ARG A 503 -12.19 -27.73 -0.68
C ARG A 503 -11.79 -26.82 -1.86
N GLU A 504 -10.57 -26.91 -2.38
CA GLU A 504 -10.19 -26.09 -3.53
C GLU A 504 -11.00 -26.44 -4.79
N LEU A 505 -11.41 -27.70 -4.95
CA LEU A 505 -12.30 -28.13 -6.02
C LEU A 505 -13.71 -27.52 -5.87
N LEU A 506 -14.22 -27.39 -4.64
CA LEU A 506 -15.49 -26.70 -4.37
C LEU A 506 -15.44 -25.25 -4.86
N PHE A 507 -14.36 -24.52 -4.61
CA PHE A 507 -14.22 -23.14 -5.11
C PHE A 507 -14.18 -23.08 -6.64
N GLN A 508 -13.50 -24.01 -7.30
CA GLN A 508 -13.51 -24.07 -8.76
C GLN A 508 -14.90 -24.33 -9.33
N GLN A 509 -15.65 -25.25 -8.72
CA GLN A 509 -17.04 -25.55 -9.10
C GLN A 509 -17.95 -24.33 -8.88
N ALA A 510 -17.86 -23.69 -7.71
CA ALA A 510 -18.60 -22.46 -7.42
C ALA A 510 -18.31 -21.38 -8.45
N ASN A 511 -17.03 -21.19 -8.81
CA ASN A 511 -16.62 -20.20 -9.81
C ASN A 511 -17.14 -20.53 -11.20
N GLN A 512 -17.17 -21.80 -11.59
CA GLN A 512 -17.75 -22.23 -12.85
C GLN A 512 -19.27 -22.00 -12.88
N GLU A 513 -19.98 -22.33 -11.80
CA GLU A 513 -21.42 -22.08 -11.68
C GLU A 513 -21.74 -20.58 -11.74
N MET A 514 -20.96 -19.72 -11.06
CA MET A 514 -21.12 -18.27 -11.16
C MET A 514 -20.88 -17.76 -12.59
N LYS A 515 -19.81 -18.22 -13.26
CA LYS A 515 -19.50 -17.84 -14.66
C LYS A 515 -20.60 -18.26 -15.64
N GLN A 516 -21.28 -19.38 -15.40
CA GLN A 516 -22.38 -19.85 -16.24
C GLN A 516 -23.68 -19.08 -16.01
N ASN A 517 -23.88 -18.53 -14.81
CA ASN A 517 -25.11 -17.84 -14.43
C ASN A 517 -24.90 -16.31 -14.45
N GLN A 518 -25.29 -15.66 -15.55
CA GLN A 518 -25.20 -14.19 -15.71
C GLN A 518 -25.95 -13.37 -14.63
N GLN A 519 -26.83 -14.02 -13.87
CA GLN A 519 -27.58 -13.40 -12.76
C GLN A 519 -26.83 -13.47 -11.41
N CYS A 520 -25.68 -14.14 -11.36
CA CYS A 520 -24.87 -14.29 -10.15
C CYS A 520 -23.66 -13.37 -10.24
N ASP A 521 -23.81 -12.15 -9.73
CA ASP A 521 -22.68 -11.22 -9.54
C ASP A 521 -22.07 -11.48 -8.15
N ILE A 522 -20.76 -11.69 -8.09
CA ILE A 522 -20.02 -11.87 -6.82
C ILE A 522 -20.24 -10.71 -5.86
N LYS A 523 -20.38 -9.49 -6.38
CA LYS A 523 -20.71 -8.29 -5.59
C LYS A 523 -22.10 -8.39 -4.97
N TYR A 524 -23.05 -8.94 -5.71
CA TYR A 524 -24.39 -9.17 -5.21
C TYR A 524 -24.41 -10.24 -4.12
N LEU A 525 -23.61 -11.31 -4.25
CA LEU A 525 -23.47 -12.32 -3.20
C LEU A 525 -22.88 -11.73 -1.91
N PHE A 526 -21.85 -10.90 -2.04
CA PHE A 526 -21.24 -10.20 -0.90
C PHE A 526 -22.27 -9.32 -0.17
N MET A 527 -22.96 -8.44 -0.92
CA MET A 527 -23.97 -7.53 -0.36
C MET A 527 -25.16 -8.26 0.26
N MET A 528 -25.44 -9.49 -0.16
CA MET A 528 -26.52 -10.30 0.41
C MET A 528 -26.15 -10.89 1.78
N ILE A 529 -24.86 -11.03 2.07
CA ILE A 529 -24.39 -11.42 3.41
C ILE A 529 -24.27 -10.16 4.30
N ASP A 530 -23.70 -9.07 3.77
CA ASP A 530 -23.58 -7.73 4.40
C ASP A 530 -24.93 -6.96 4.48
N GLU A 531 -26.04 -7.66 4.72
CA GLU A 531 -27.38 -7.05 4.73
C GLU A 531 -27.69 -6.34 6.05
N ASP A 532 -26.99 -6.65 7.15
CA ASP A 532 -27.33 -6.11 8.47
C ASP A 532 -26.51 -4.85 8.83
N SER A 533 -25.22 -4.80 8.50
CA SER A 533 -24.34 -3.63 8.76
C SER A 533 -24.32 -2.62 7.61
N TYR A 534 -24.32 -3.06 6.34
CA TYR A 534 -24.14 -2.23 5.15
C TYR A 534 -22.87 -1.36 5.18
N ASP A 535 -21.84 -1.81 5.91
CA ASP A 535 -20.57 -1.10 6.03
C ASP A 535 -19.55 -1.53 4.94
N ASN A 536 -19.95 -2.44 4.05
CA ASN A 536 -19.10 -3.08 3.03
C ASN A 536 -18.05 -4.02 3.63
N GLU A 537 -18.29 -4.53 4.83
CA GLU A 537 -17.46 -5.48 5.55
C GLU A 537 -18.38 -6.57 6.11
N ILE A 538 -18.06 -7.84 5.90
CA ILE A 538 -18.85 -8.92 6.49
C ILE A 538 -18.24 -9.26 7.86
N SER A 539 -18.99 -9.01 8.92
CA SER A 539 -18.64 -9.46 10.27
C SER A 539 -19.13 -10.88 10.54
N LEU A 540 -18.66 -11.47 11.65
CA LEU A 540 -19.14 -12.78 12.11
C LEU A 540 -20.67 -12.78 12.33
N LYS A 541 -21.21 -11.66 12.80
CA LYS A 541 -22.64 -11.47 13.03
C LYS A 541 -23.43 -11.44 11.72
N ASP A 542 -22.89 -10.85 10.65
CA ASP A 542 -23.56 -10.81 9.35
C ASP A 542 -23.68 -12.21 8.75
N LEU A 543 -22.63 -13.02 8.88
CA LEU A 543 -22.65 -14.43 8.47
C LEU A 543 -23.66 -15.26 9.29
N ASP A 544 -23.70 -15.08 10.61
CA ASP A 544 -24.67 -15.75 11.48
C ASP A 544 -26.11 -15.35 11.10
N SER A 545 -26.38 -14.05 11.01
CA SER A 545 -27.68 -13.50 10.59
C SER A 545 -28.11 -14.02 9.22
N PHE A 546 -27.19 -14.04 8.25
CA PHE A 546 -27.48 -14.56 6.91
C PHE A 546 -27.88 -16.03 6.95
N LEU A 547 -27.10 -16.88 7.64
CA LEU A 547 -27.41 -18.31 7.76
C LEU A 547 -28.71 -18.56 8.54
N TYR A 548 -28.97 -17.78 9.59
CA TYR A 548 -30.20 -17.83 10.36
C TYR A 548 -31.43 -17.51 9.49
N LYS A 549 -31.37 -16.44 8.67
CA LYS A 549 -32.41 -16.10 7.68
C LYS A 549 -32.64 -17.24 6.68
N GLN A 550 -31.59 -18.01 6.37
CA GLN A 550 -31.66 -19.21 5.52
C GLN A 550 -32.10 -20.49 6.25
N GLN A 551 -32.61 -20.39 7.48
CA GLN A 551 -33.04 -21.49 8.34
C GLN A 551 -31.90 -22.47 8.69
N VAL A 552 -30.69 -21.95 8.87
CA VAL A 552 -29.53 -22.69 9.35
C VAL A 552 -29.03 -22.04 10.64
N GLN A 553 -28.80 -22.83 11.68
CA GLN A 553 -28.20 -22.37 12.92
C GLN A 553 -26.85 -23.08 13.09
N PRO A 554 -25.74 -22.45 12.66
CA PRO A 554 -24.40 -23.02 12.84
C PRO A 554 -23.97 -22.97 14.32
N GLU A 555 -23.08 -23.88 14.71
CA GLU A 555 -22.36 -23.75 15.98
C GLU A 555 -21.35 -22.60 15.87
N LEU A 556 -21.14 -21.84 16.96
CA LEU A 556 -20.24 -20.68 16.94
C LEU A 556 -18.81 -21.07 16.51
N GLU A 557 -18.31 -22.21 16.97
CA GLU A 557 -16.98 -22.73 16.62
C GLU A 557 -16.85 -22.99 15.11
N ASP A 558 -17.87 -23.58 14.50
CA ASP A 558 -17.89 -23.85 13.05
C ASP A 558 -17.95 -22.54 12.23
N LEU A 559 -18.71 -21.57 12.74
CA LEU A 559 -18.83 -20.26 12.12
C LEU A 559 -17.53 -19.47 12.20
N GLU A 560 -16.81 -19.53 13.33
CA GLU A 560 -15.48 -18.95 13.47
C GLU A 560 -14.49 -19.59 12.49
N LEU A 561 -14.47 -20.90 12.34
CA LEU A 561 -13.60 -21.57 11.35
C LEU A 561 -13.90 -21.10 9.92
N LEU A 562 -15.18 -20.98 9.55
CA LEU A 562 -15.59 -20.41 8.27
C LEU A 562 -15.14 -18.95 8.13
N PHE A 563 -15.35 -18.13 9.15
CA PHE A 563 -15.00 -16.71 9.16
C PHE A 563 -13.51 -16.51 8.95
N ASN A 564 -12.69 -17.20 9.74
CA ASN A 564 -11.24 -17.14 9.68
C ASN A 564 -10.67 -17.66 8.36
N ARG A 565 -11.42 -18.53 7.67
CA ARG A 565 -11.08 -18.96 6.31
C ARG A 565 -11.32 -17.85 5.30
N LEU A 566 -12.39 -17.07 5.52
CA LEU A 566 -12.81 -15.99 4.66
C LEU A 566 -11.99 -14.71 4.86
N ASP A 567 -11.61 -14.38 6.09
CA ASP A 567 -10.79 -13.23 6.48
C ASP A 567 -9.30 -13.53 6.16
N THR A 568 -8.81 -13.05 5.01
CA THR A 568 -7.49 -13.45 4.50
C THR A 568 -6.34 -12.62 5.09
N ASP A 569 -6.60 -11.39 5.52
CA ASP A 569 -5.61 -10.50 6.13
C ASP A 569 -5.68 -10.46 7.67
N ARG A 570 -6.70 -11.10 8.26
CA ARG A 570 -6.90 -11.31 9.71
C ARG A 570 -7.16 -10.01 10.45
N ASP A 571 -7.89 -9.10 9.83
CA ASP A 571 -8.29 -7.84 10.47
C ASP A 571 -9.57 -7.98 11.32
N GLY A 572 -10.16 -9.19 11.36
CA GLY A 572 -11.38 -9.48 12.09
C GLY A 572 -12.65 -9.15 11.30
N LYS A 573 -12.52 -8.86 10.00
CA LYS A 573 -13.59 -8.54 9.07
C LYS A 573 -13.33 -9.23 7.73
N ILE A 574 -14.37 -9.42 6.93
CA ILE A 574 -14.20 -9.95 5.57
C ILE A 574 -14.52 -8.82 4.60
N SER A 575 -13.49 -8.25 4.01
CA SER A 575 -13.64 -7.21 2.99
C SER A 575 -14.15 -7.81 1.68
N PHE A 576 -14.61 -6.96 0.77
CA PHE A 576 -14.94 -7.40 -0.59
C PHE A 576 -13.73 -8.00 -1.32
N LEU A 577 -12.51 -7.56 -0.99
CA LEU A 577 -11.29 -8.10 -1.59
C LEU A 577 -11.01 -9.52 -1.10
N ASP A 578 -11.20 -9.79 0.20
CA ASP A 578 -11.11 -11.14 0.77
C ASP A 578 -12.09 -12.08 0.09
N PHE A 579 -13.33 -11.62 -0.06
CA PHE A 579 -14.40 -12.37 -0.71
C PHE A 579 -14.04 -12.69 -2.18
N ILE A 580 -13.54 -11.71 -2.94
CA ILE A 580 -13.03 -11.93 -4.31
C ILE A 580 -11.88 -12.92 -4.31
N ASN A 581 -10.90 -12.78 -3.42
CA ASN A 581 -9.73 -13.65 -3.37
C ASN A 581 -10.11 -15.13 -3.19
N ILE A 582 -11.28 -15.40 -2.63
CA ILE A 582 -11.79 -16.75 -2.39
C ILE A 582 -12.69 -17.23 -3.52
N PHE A 583 -13.60 -16.37 -3.99
CA PHE A 583 -14.63 -16.69 -4.97
C PHE A 583 -14.32 -16.25 -6.40
N SER A 584 -13.12 -15.75 -6.69
CA SER A 584 -12.70 -15.34 -8.03
C SER A 584 -11.29 -15.86 -8.33
N PHE A 585 -11.24 -17.02 -9.00
CA PHE A 585 -10.03 -17.55 -9.64
C PHE A 585 -10.07 -17.37 -11.16
#